data_AF-A0A8H4B343-F1
#
_entry.id   AF-A0A8H4B343-F1
#
_cell.length_a   1.000
_cell.length_b   1.000
_cell.length_c   1.000
_cell.angle_alpha   90.00
_cell.angle_beta   90.00
_cell.angle_gamma   90.00
#
_symmetry.space_group_name_H-M   'P 1'
#
loop_
_entity.id
_entity.type
_entity.pdbx_description
1 polymer ?
#
loop_
_entity_poly.entity_id
_entity_poly.type
_entity_poly.pdbx_seq_one_letter_code
_entity_poly.pdbx_strand_id
1 'polypeptide(L)'
;MLQEYQEYLLYFEQREKDVRTYEDYICYSPRYYDDLYEYRHVTLPKQLVQYVPLDRLMPEDEWRSLGVKQSPGWEHYMIHAPEPHILLFKREKDYQLKYGLLQPEEELVEQDGQIVQYSQGDPQKCGSATAAAVNFGRCDLKFQNPISKNMK
;
A
#
# COMPACT_ATOMS: atom_id res chain seq x y z
N MET A 1 -5.59 -18.38 27.70
CA MET A 1 -4.21 -17.88 27.54
C MET A 1 -3.52 -18.53 26.34
N LEU A 2 -2.90 -19.71 26.45
CA LEU A 2 -2.18 -20.31 25.30
C LEU A 2 -3.12 -20.75 24.16
N GLN A 3 -4.27 -21.33 24.50
CA GLN A 3 -5.22 -21.83 23.50
C GLN A 3 -5.85 -20.69 22.67
N GLU A 4 -6.22 -19.59 23.30
CA GLU A 4 -6.71 -18.37 22.62
C GLU A 4 -5.65 -17.78 21.69
N TYR A 5 -4.37 -17.85 22.07
CA TYR A 5 -3.27 -17.38 21.20
C TYR A 5 -3.08 -18.29 19.98
N GLN A 6 -3.20 -19.62 20.14
CA GLN A 6 -3.15 -20.55 19.01
C GLN A 6 -4.33 -20.31 18.05
N GLU A 7 -5.52 -20.05 18.58
CA GLU A 7 -6.71 -19.72 17.79
C GLU A 7 -6.54 -18.38 17.05
N TYR A 8 -6.00 -17.35 17.73
CA TYR A 8 -5.66 -16.07 17.12
C TYR A 8 -4.67 -16.27 15.98
N LEU A 9 -3.54 -16.94 16.19
CA LEU A 9 -2.56 -17.18 15.14
C LEU A 9 -3.15 -17.90 13.93
N LEU A 10 -3.97 -18.93 14.15
CA LEU A 10 -4.66 -19.63 13.08
C LEU A 10 -5.58 -18.69 12.27
N TYR A 11 -6.29 -17.78 12.94
CA TYR A 11 -7.11 -16.77 12.29
C TYR A 11 -6.29 -15.83 11.40
N PHE A 12 -5.12 -15.34 11.86
CA PHE A 12 -4.25 -14.50 11.02
C PHE A 12 -3.70 -15.26 9.82
N GLU A 13 -3.21 -16.49 10.02
CA GLU A 13 -2.71 -17.32 8.91
C GLU A 13 -3.80 -17.58 7.87
N GLN A 14 -5.01 -17.88 8.31
CA GLN A 14 -6.16 -18.09 7.42
C GLN A 14 -6.52 -16.81 6.67
N ARG A 15 -6.56 -15.66 7.35
CA ARG A 15 -6.82 -14.35 6.73
C ARG A 15 -5.81 -14.02 5.64
N GLU A 16 -4.51 -14.15 5.93
CA GLU A 16 -3.44 -13.89 4.96
C GLU A 16 -3.54 -14.82 3.74
N LYS A 17 -3.83 -16.11 3.99
CA LYS A 17 -4.04 -17.09 2.92
C LYS A 17 -5.24 -16.74 2.04
N ASP A 18 -6.35 -16.33 2.63
CA ASP A 18 -7.55 -15.93 1.89
C ASP A 18 -7.30 -14.66 1.09
N VAL A 19 -6.68 -13.63 1.68
CA VAL A 19 -6.29 -12.40 0.97
C VAL A 19 -5.41 -12.74 -0.23
N ARG A 20 -4.34 -13.53 -0.04
CA ARG A 20 -3.44 -13.95 -1.13
C ARG A 20 -4.15 -14.76 -2.22
N THR A 21 -5.15 -15.55 -1.86
CA THR A 21 -5.85 -16.41 -2.82
C THR A 21 -6.90 -15.63 -3.62
N TYR A 22 -7.55 -14.64 -2.99
CA TYR A 22 -8.71 -13.97 -3.54
C TYR A 22 -8.46 -12.51 -3.98
N GLU A 23 -7.27 -11.95 -3.76
CA GLU A 23 -6.96 -10.56 -4.12
C GLU A 23 -7.22 -10.23 -5.60
N ASP A 24 -6.90 -11.17 -6.51
CA ASP A 24 -7.07 -11.00 -7.95
C ASP A 24 -8.55 -10.98 -8.38
N TYR A 25 -9.46 -11.44 -7.52
CA TYR A 25 -10.90 -11.47 -7.78
C TYR A 25 -11.62 -10.22 -7.26
N ILE A 26 -10.89 -9.28 -6.63
CA ILE A 26 -11.45 -7.99 -6.20
C ILE A 26 -11.78 -7.15 -7.44
N CYS A 27 -13.05 -6.72 -7.53
CA CYS A 27 -13.54 -5.94 -8.66
C CYS A 27 -13.63 -4.45 -8.31
N TYR A 28 -13.17 -3.59 -9.22
CA TYR A 28 -13.16 -2.14 -9.04
C TYR A 28 -14.13 -1.50 -10.03
N SER A 29 -15.07 -0.69 -9.53
CA SER A 29 -16.00 0.03 -10.40
C SER A 29 -15.28 1.12 -11.22
N PRO A 30 -15.89 1.60 -12.30
CA PRO A 30 -15.58 2.92 -12.86
C PRO A 30 -15.74 4.01 -11.80
N ARG A 31 -15.01 5.12 -11.97
CA ARG A 31 -15.16 6.30 -11.12
C ARG A 31 -16.37 7.11 -11.54
N TYR A 32 -17.06 7.69 -10.57
CA TYR A 32 -18.12 8.66 -10.77
C TYR A 32 -17.85 9.89 -9.89
N TYR A 33 -18.45 11.03 -10.23
CA TYR A 33 -18.02 12.33 -9.73
C TYR A 33 -19.22 13.18 -9.38
N ASP A 34 -19.06 14.02 -8.36
CA ASP A 34 -19.86 15.21 -8.16
C ASP A 34 -18.97 16.47 -8.28
N ASP A 35 -19.43 17.58 -7.71
CA ASP A 35 -18.71 18.86 -7.74
C ASP A 35 -17.44 18.85 -6.87
N LEU A 36 -17.41 18.05 -5.79
CA LEU A 36 -16.37 18.10 -4.74
C LEU A 36 -15.52 16.83 -4.68
N TYR A 37 -16.11 15.67 -4.95
CA TYR A 37 -15.53 14.36 -4.71
C TYR A 37 -15.56 13.48 -5.97
N GLU A 38 -14.62 12.55 -6.02
CA GLU A 38 -14.70 11.37 -6.86
C GLU A 38 -15.01 10.14 -6.01
N TYR A 39 -15.77 9.22 -6.59
CA TYR A 39 -16.31 8.05 -5.92
C TYR A 39 -16.04 6.79 -6.73
N ARG A 40 -16.01 5.66 -6.00
CA ARG A 40 -15.87 4.32 -6.54
C ARG A 40 -16.44 3.34 -5.53
N HIS A 41 -16.95 2.21 -6.01
CA HIS A 41 -17.15 1.04 -5.15
C HIS A 41 -16.17 -0.07 -5.51
N VAL A 42 -15.79 -0.85 -4.50
CA VAL A 42 -14.99 -2.06 -4.63
C VAL A 42 -15.83 -3.23 -4.18
N THR A 43 -15.92 -4.26 -5.02
CA THR A 43 -16.67 -5.47 -4.71
C THR A 43 -15.69 -6.56 -4.30
N LEU A 44 -15.80 -7.01 -3.05
CA LEU A 44 -14.99 -8.07 -2.48
C LEU A 44 -15.55 -9.46 -2.80
N PRO A 45 -14.69 -10.46 -3.02
CA PRO A 45 -15.06 -11.87 -2.98
C PRO A 45 -15.66 -12.25 -1.62
N LYS A 46 -16.64 -13.15 -1.60
CA LYS A 46 -17.39 -13.54 -0.40
C LYS A 46 -16.50 -14.00 0.76
N GLN A 47 -15.36 -14.63 0.44
CA GLN A 47 -14.38 -15.14 1.39
C GLN A 47 -13.66 -14.04 2.17
N LEU A 48 -13.55 -12.84 1.61
CA LEU A 48 -12.91 -11.69 2.29
C LEU A 48 -13.89 -10.87 3.12
N VAL A 49 -15.20 -10.99 2.86
CA VAL A 49 -16.26 -10.22 3.53
C VAL A 49 -16.29 -10.48 5.03
N GLN A 50 -15.96 -11.70 5.46
CA GLN A 50 -15.91 -12.07 6.89
C GLN A 50 -14.88 -11.27 7.70
N TYR A 51 -13.91 -10.64 7.04
CA TYR A 51 -12.88 -9.82 7.67
C TYR A 51 -13.23 -8.31 7.67
N VAL A 52 -14.38 -7.93 7.10
CA VAL A 52 -14.84 -6.54 7.04
C VAL A 52 -15.62 -6.21 8.33
N PRO A 53 -15.27 -5.13 9.05
CA PRO A 53 -16.05 -4.68 10.20
C PRO A 53 -17.44 -4.19 9.75
N LEU A 54 -18.49 -4.58 10.49
CA LEU A 54 -19.88 -4.24 10.17
C LEU A 54 -20.38 -2.97 10.87
N ASP A 55 -19.69 -2.55 11.92
CA ASP A 55 -20.10 -1.48 12.85
C ASP A 55 -19.28 -0.19 12.68
N ARG A 56 -18.16 -0.25 11.95
CA ARG A 56 -17.25 0.90 11.76
C ARG A 56 -16.63 0.95 10.37
N LEU A 57 -16.16 2.14 10.00
CA LEU A 57 -15.38 2.35 8.79
C LEU A 57 -13.94 1.85 8.97
N MET A 58 -13.28 1.60 7.84
CA MET A 58 -11.90 1.09 7.80
C MET A 58 -10.94 2.22 7.40
N PRO A 59 -9.86 2.47 8.16
CA PRO A 59 -8.78 3.33 7.72
C PRO A 59 -8.00 2.71 6.55
N GLU A 60 -7.11 3.50 5.93
CA GLU A 60 -6.32 3.09 4.76
C GLU A 60 -5.61 1.75 4.95
N ASP A 61 -4.84 1.62 6.02
CA ASP A 61 -4.05 0.41 6.28
C ASP A 61 -4.92 -0.86 6.40
N GLU A 62 -6.13 -0.72 6.96
CA GLU A 62 -7.01 -1.86 7.19
C GLU A 62 -7.59 -2.38 5.87
N TRP A 63 -8.14 -1.52 5.01
CA TRP A 63 -8.65 -2.00 3.72
C TRP A 63 -7.53 -2.40 2.75
N ARG A 64 -6.34 -1.78 2.85
CA ARG A 64 -5.13 -2.21 2.12
C ARG A 64 -4.75 -3.64 2.50
N SER A 65 -4.82 -3.97 3.79
CA SER A 65 -4.51 -5.31 4.30
C SER A 65 -5.51 -6.39 3.84
N LEU A 66 -6.69 -6.01 3.35
CA LEU A 66 -7.64 -6.94 2.70
C LEU A 66 -7.33 -7.19 1.22
N GLY A 67 -6.24 -6.60 0.68
CA GLY A 67 -5.85 -6.75 -0.72
C GLY A 67 -6.42 -5.68 -1.66
N VAL A 68 -7.16 -4.69 -1.14
CA VAL A 68 -7.68 -3.59 -1.96
C VAL A 68 -6.53 -2.67 -2.38
N LYS A 69 -6.33 -2.51 -3.70
CA LYS A 69 -5.23 -1.75 -4.31
C LYS A 69 -5.79 -0.61 -5.15
N GLN A 70 -5.60 0.62 -4.68
CA GLN A 70 -5.94 1.85 -5.42
C GLN A 70 -4.89 2.95 -5.20
N SER A 71 -5.03 4.08 -5.89
CA SER A 71 -4.15 5.25 -5.69
C SER A 71 -4.31 5.82 -4.26
N PRO A 72 -3.42 6.70 -3.77
CA PRO A 72 -3.59 7.32 -2.46
C PRO A 72 -4.81 8.26 -2.40
N GLY A 73 -5.28 8.54 -1.18
CA GLY A 73 -6.33 9.54 -0.89
C GLY A 73 -7.76 9.02 -0.91
N TRP A 74 -7.98 7.73 -1.10
CA TRP A 74 -9.33 7.15 -1.03
C TRP A 74 -9.74 6.83 0.41
N GLU A 75 -10.93 7.26 0.79
CA GLU A 75 -11.52 7.07 2.10
C GLU A 75 -12.74 6.16 2.03
N HIS A 76 -12.81 5.12 2.87
CA HIS A 76 -14.00 4.31 3.06
C HIS A 76 -15.03 5.13 3.85
N TYR A 77 -16.11 5.61 3.21
CA TYR A 77 -16.95 6.66 3.78
C TYR A 77 -18.32 6.19 4.28
N MET A 78 -18.78 5.01 3.86
CA MET A 78 -20.11 4.52 4.21
C MET A 78 -20.17 2.99 4.18
N ILE A 79 -20.82 2.39 5.19
CA ILE A 79 -21.10 0.96 5.24
C ILE A 79 -22.39 0.68 4.48
N HIS A 80 -22.33 -0.24 3.51
CA HIS A 80 -23.49 -0.66 2.76
C HIS A 80 -24.11 -1.92 3.39
N ALA A 81 -25.01 -1.73 4.35
CA ALA A 81 -25.58 -2.81 5.16
C ALA A 81 -26.26 -3.97 4.36
N PRO A 82 -27.00 -3.72 3.27
CA PRO A 82 -27.61 -4.80 2.49
C PRO A 82 -26.59 -5.72 1.81
N GLU A 83 -25.47 -5.15 1.32
CA GLU A 83 -24.42 -5.90 0.62
C GLU A 83 -23.03 -5.54 1.20
N PRO A 84 -22.62 -6.17 2.32
CA PRO A 84 -21.36 -5.84 3.01
C PRO A 84 -20.09 -6.07 2.19
N HIS A 85 -20.22 -6.83 1.10
CA HIS A 85 -19.16 -7.10 0.15
C HIS A 85 -18.89 -5.93 -0.82
N ILE A 86 -19.71 -4.87 -0.77
CA ILE A 86 -19.53 -3.65 -1.54
C ILE A 86 -18.98 -2.56 -0.60
N LEU A 87 -17.72 -2.19 -0.81
CA LEU A 87 -17.05 -1.12 -0.08
C LEU A 87 -17.16 0.20 -0.86
N LEU A 88 -17.60 1.26 -0.19
CA LEU A 88 -17.83 2.58 -0.79
C LEU A 88 -16.69 3.55 -0.48
N PHE A 89 -15.99 4.01 -1.53
CA PHE A 89 -14.87 4.92 -1.39
C PHE A 89 -15.16 6.29 -2.01
N LYS A 90 -14.60 7.34 -1.38
CA LYS A 90 -14.58 8.71 -1.90
C LYS A 90 -13.17 9.29 -1.83
N ARG A 91 -12.84 10.27 -2.66
CA ARG A 91 -11.60 11.05 -2.61
C ARG A 91 -11.87 12.49 -3.06
N GLU A 92 -11.16 13.47 -2.51
CA GLU A 92 -11.22 14.86 -2.99
C GLU A 92 -10.77 14.94 -4.46
N LYS A 93 -11.51 15.66 -5.29
CA LYS A 93 -11.24 15.73 -6.74
C LYS A 93 -9.87 16.36 -7.06
N ASP A 94 -9.46 17.29 -6.22
CA ASP A 94 -8.19 18.03 -6.25
C ASP A 94 -7.08 17.39 -5.41
N TYR A 95 -7.30 16.19 -4.85
CA TYR A 95 -6.32 15.48 -4.00
C TYR A 95 -4.93 15.41 -4.64
N GLN A 96 -4.87 15.02 -5.92
CA GLN A 96 -3.59 14.90 -6.63
C GLN A 96 -2.88 16.24 -6.80
N LEU A 97 -3.63 17.33 -6.97
CA LEU A 97 -3.05 18.67 -7.08
C LEU A 97 -2.52 19.14 -5.72
N LYS A 98 -3.31 18.94 -4.66
CA LYS A 98 -2.99 19.39 -3.30
C LYS A 98 -1.81 18.64 -2.68
N TYR A 99 -1.80 17.30 -2.81
CA TYR A 99 -0.83 16.44 -2.13
C TYR A 99 0.26 15.90 -3.07
N GLY A 100 0.07 15.94 -4.39
CA GLY A 100 1.13 15.60 -5.35
C GLY A 100 2.21 16.68 -5.49
N LEU A 101 1.88 17.93 -5.11
CA LEU A 101 2.82 19.05 -5.03
C LEU A 101 3.56 19.11 -3.69
N LEU A 102 3.03 18.47 -2.65
CA LEU A 102 3.68 18.33 -1.34
C LEU A 102 4.67 17.15 -1.36
N GLN A 103 5.58 17.13 -2.33
CA GLN A 103 6.85 16.46 -2.08
C GLN A 103 7.53 17.32 -1.00
N PRO A 104 8.01 16.74 0.11
CA PRO A 104 8.73 17.51 1.11
C PRO A 104 9.81 18.31 0.39
N GLU A 105 9.82 19.63 0.58
CA GLU A 105 11.03 20.41 0.37
C GLU A 105 12.12 19.62 1.11
N GLU A 106 13.12 19.12 0.38
CA GLU A 106 14.21 18.35 0.95
C GLU A 106 14.68 19.09 2.21
N GLU A 107 14.46 18.52 3.39
CA GLU A 107 14.94 19.12 4.62
C GLU A 107 16.47 19.10 4.50
N LEU A 108 17.05 20.25 4.16
CA LEU A 108 18.49 20.41 4.00
C LEU A 108 19.13 20.22 5.38
N VAL A 109 19.46 18.98 5.74
CA VAL A 109 20.16 18.69 6.99
C VAL A 109 21.64 19.01 6.78
N GLU A 110 22.11 20.10 7.40
CA GLU A 110 23.54 20.38 7.52
C GLU A 110 24.19 19.39 8.50
N GLN A 111 25.06 18.53 8.02
CA GLN A 111 26.01 17.80 8.87
C GLN A 111 27.43 18.19 8.46
N ASP A 112 28.21 18.67 9.43
CA ASP A 112 29.64 18.99 9.29
C ASP A 112 30.00 19.89 8.08
N GLY A 113 29.13 20.87 7.78
CA GLY A 113 29.36 21.83 6.71
C GLY A 113 29.26 21.26 5.29
N GLN A 114 28.65 20.07 5.13
CA GLN A 114 28.41 19.47 3.82
C GLN A 114 26.94 19.08 3.63
N ILE A 115 26.34 19.57 2.54
CA ILE A 115 24.97 19.22 2.13
C ILE A 115 24.99 17.78 1.61
N VAL A 116 24.21 16.88 2.22
CA VAL A 116 24.11 15.47 1.83
C VAL A 116 22.77 15.22 1.16
N GLN A 117 22.76 14.86 -0.12
CA GLN A 117 21.55 14.43 -0.84
C GLN A 117 21.28 12.95 -0.57
N TYR A 118 20.15 12.64 0.06
CA TYR A 118 19.66 11.26 0.13
C TYR A 118 18.68 11.02 -1.01
N SER A 119 19.13 10.31 -2.05
CA SER A 119 18.23 9.75 -3.05
C SER A 119 17.56 8.51 -2.46
N GLN A 120 16.29 8.63 -2.06
CA GLN A 120 15.46 7.46 -1.85
C GLN A 120 15.35 6.73 -3.19
N GLY A 121 15.84 5.50 -3.25
CA GLY A 121 15.67 4.66 -4.44
C GLY A 121 14.18 4.35 -4.62
N ASP A 122 13.58 4.87 -5.67
CA ASP A 122 12.22 4.52 -6.11
C ASP A 122 12.10 3.00 -6.35
N PRO A 123 11.17 2.27 -5.71
CA PRO A 123 10.95 0.86 -5.98
C PRO A 123 10.19 0.57 -7.28
N GLN A 124 10.10 1.51 -8.22
CA GLN A 124 9.30 1.34 -9.44
C GLN A 124 9.99 1.91 -10.69
N LYS A 125 10.96 1.15 -11.22
CA LYS A 125 11.10 1.03 -12.67
C LYS A 125 10.58 -0.33 -13.09
N CYS A 126 9.36 -0.36 -13.61
CA CYS A 126 8.93 -1.41 -14.51
C CYS A 126 9.73 -1.26 -15.81
N GLY A 127 10.92 -1.87 -15.85
CA GLY A 127 11.61 -2.12 -17.09
C GLY A 127 10.87 -3.24 -17.83
N SER A 128 10.26 -2.92 -18.96
CA SER A 128 9.95 -3.93 -19.97
C SER A 128 11.26 -4.60 -20.38
N ALA A 129 11.48 -5.85 -19.99
CA ALA A 129 12.53 -6.67 -20.58
C ALA A 129 12.17 -8.15 -20.49
N THR A 130 12.30 -8.78 -21.64
CA THR A 130 12.18 -10.20 -21.96
C THR A 130 13.07 -11.13 -21.11
N ALA A 131 12.63 -12.39 -21.05
CA ALA A 131 13.20 -13.59 -20.44
C ALA A 131 14.73 -13.69 -20.30
N ALA A 132 15.22 -14.13 -19.12
CA ALA A 132 15.90 -15.43 -18.89
C ALA A 132 16.58 -15.53 -17.50
N ALA A 133 16.42 -16.70 -16.86
CA ALA A 133 17.38 -17.43 -16.02
C ALA A 133 17.83 -16.93 -14.61
N VAL A 134 17.32 -17.64 -13.58
CA VAL A 134 17.96 -18.22 -12.37
C VAL A 134 19.16 -17.53 -11.69
N ASN A 135 19.04 -17.17 -10.40
CA ASN A 135 19.43 -18.01 -9.23
C ASN A 135 19.33 -17.25 -7.88
N PHE A 136 19.03 -18.01 -6.83
CA PHE A 136 18.96 -17.63 -5.42
C PHE A 136 20.25 -17.00 -4.87
N GLY A 137 20.13 -16.03 -3.96
CA GLY A 137 21.22 -15.70 -3.02
C GLY A 137 21.20 -14.29 -2.41
N ARG A 138 20.68 -14.19 -1.18
CA ARG A 138 21.26 -13.43 -0.03
C ARG A 138 21.99 -12.11 -0.37
N CYS A 139 21.31 -10.97 -0.20
CA CYS A 139 21.99 -9.67 -0.16
C CYS A 139 22.73 -9.50 1.17
N ASP A 140 23.97 -9.98 1.22
CA ASP A 140 24.94 -9.61 2.25
C ASP A 140 25.32 -8.13 2.09
N LEU A 141 25.16 -7.37 3.18
CA LEU A 141 25.72 -6.03 3.36
C LEU A 141 27.24 -6.08 3.21
N LYS A 142 27.76 -5.76 2.03
CA LYS A 142 29.19 -5.47 1.86
C LYS A 142 29.42 -3.98 2.02
N PHE A 143 29.89 -3.61 3.20
CA PHE A 143 30.71 -2.42 3.42
C PHE A 143 31.83 -2.41 2.39
N GLN A 144 31.83 -1.44 1.47
CA GLN A 144 33.02 -1.08 0.73
C GLN A 144 33.63 0.13 1.41
N ASN A 145 34.83 -0.04 1.96
CA ASN A 145 35.67 1.05 2.46
C ASN A 145 35.96 2.05 1.32
N PRO A 146 35.93 3.37 1.57
CA PRO A 146 36.33 4.34 0.57
C PRO A 146 37.85 4.28 0.35
N ILE A 147 38.21 4.24 -0.93
CA ILE A 147 39.59 4.32 -1.42
C ILE A 147 40.13 5.73 -1.10
N SER A 148 41.15 5.79 -0.26
CA SER A 148 41.99 6.97 -0.10
C SER A 148 42.63 7.34 -1.44
N LYS A 149 42.38 8.56 -1.91
CA LYS A 149 43.22 9.24 -2.90
C LYS A 149 43.67 10.57 -2.32
N ASN A 150 44.93 10.61 -1.89
CA ASN A 150 45.70 11.84 -1.74
C ASN A 150 46.27 12.28 -3.10
N MET A 151 46.71 13.55 -3.14
CA MET A 151 47.50 14.27 -4.16
C MET A 151 46.65 15.21 -5.05
N LYS A 152 46.92 16.52 -5.15
CA LYS A 152 48.10 17.36 -4.88
C LYS A 152 47.69 18.71 -4.32
#